data_AF-A0A8J3IUV2-F1
#
_entry.id   AF-A0A8J3IUV2-F1
#
_cell.length_a   1.000
_cell.length_b   1.000
_cell.length_c   1.000
_cell.angle_alpha   90.00
_cell.angle_beta   90.00
_cell.angle_gamma   90.00
#
_symmetry.space_group_name_H-M   'P 1'
#
loop_
_entity.id
_entity.type
_entity.pdbx_description
1 polymer ?
#
loop_
_entity_poly.entity_id
_entity_poly.type
_entity_poly.pdbx_seq_one_letter_code
_entity_poly.pdbx_strand_id
1 'polypeptide(L)'
;MDQQTQVAETAPPRWHAPARVVGFVGTSLLVGSFPSFSLRSTLTMIGLGGAFFWLGVSRRMVRHPVVRHIGREAVWWIVPVVMFASFELVNFALGSTPAHPTLSALADPVLQHYWARSAVFLGWITGFWALVRR
;
A
#
# COMPACT_ATOMS: atom_id res chain seq x y z
N MET A 1 28.68 -33.14 3.63
CA MET A 1 27.68 -32.96 4.71
C MET A 1 27.56 -31.50 5.16
N ASP A 2 28.41 -30.59 4.67
CA ASP A 2 28.48 -29.19 5.14
C ASP A 2 27.49 -28.23 4.45
N GLN A 3 26.91 -28.63 3.32
CA GLN A 3 25.98 -27.80 2.55
C GLN A 3 24.58 -27.72 3.18
N GLN A 4 24.17 -28.72 3.96
CA GLN A 4 22.89 -28.69 4.69
C GLN A 4 22.94 -27.74 5.90
N THR A 5 24.10 -27.58 6.53
CA THR A 5 24.29 -26.71 7.70
C THR A 5 24.20 -25.23 7.31
N GLN A 6 24.75 -24.84 6.16
CA GLN A 6 24.67 -23.46 5.65
C GLN A 6 23.26 -23.06 5.20
N VAL A 7 22.44 -24.00 4.74
CA VAL A 7 21.03 -23.74 4.36
C VAL A 7 20.16 -23.54 5.60
N ALA A 8 20.47 -24.21 6.72
CA ALA A 8 19.73 -24.06 7.97
C ALA A 8 19.99 -22.70 8.65
N GLU A 9 21.19 -22.12 8.49
CA GLU A 9 21.58 -20.86 9.14
C GLU A 9 21.01 -19.60 8.44
N THR A 10 20.53 -19.73 7.21
CA THR A 10 19.94 -18.63 6.42
C THR A 10 18.41 -18.60 6.45
N ALA A 11 17.77 -19.58 7.10
CA ALA A 11 16.31 -19.61 7.21
C ALA A 11 15.83 -18.53 8.21
N PRO A 12 14.94 -17.60 7.80
CA PRO A 12 14.42 -16.60 8.72
C PRO A 12 13.71 -17.29 9.90
N PRO A 13 13.98 -16.87 11.15
CA PRO A 13 13.32 -17.39 12.34
C PRO A 13 11.79 -17.56 12.21
N ARG A 14 11.26 -18.67 12.75
CA ARG A 14 9.83 -19.05 12.61
C ARG A 14 8.84 -18.02 13.16
N TRP A 15 9.28 -17.12 14.04
CA TRP A 15 8.46 -16.04 14.61
C TRP A 15 8.30 -14.82 13.69
N HIS A 16 9.06 -14.71 12.59
CA HIS A 16 8.90 -13.60 11.65
C HIS A 16 7.54 -13.58 10.95
N ALA A 17 6.92 -14.74 10.72
CA ALA A 17 5.60 -14.82 10.10
C ALA A 17 4.50 -14.23 11.00
N PRO A 18 4.32 -14.68 12.26
CA PRO A 18 3.31 -14.10 13.14
C PRO A 18 3.62 -12.64 13.49
N ALA A 19 4.87 -12.28 13.77
CA ALA A 19 5.24 -10.89 14.06
C ALA A 19 4.90 -9.93 12.90
N ARG A 20 5.04 -10.39 11.66
CA ARG A 20 4.66 -9.62 10.46
C ARG A 20 3.15 -9.44 10.35
N VAL A 21 2.38 -10.51 10.57
CA VAL A 21 0.90 -10.41 10.56
C VAL A 21 0.43 -9.45 11.65
N VAL A 22 0.97 -9.57 12.87
CA VAL A 22 0.68 -8.65 13.97
C VAL A 22 1.07 -7.22 13.62
N GLY A 23 2.23 -7.01 12.98
CA GLY A 23 2.65 -5.71 12.48
C GLY A 23 1.66 -5.13 11.46
N PHE A 24 1.31 -5.88 10.42
CA PHE A 24 0.39 -5.43 9.37
C PHE A 24 -1.00 -5.12 9.93
N VAL A 25 -1.55 -6.00 10.76
CA VAL A 25 -2.86 -5.80 11.40
C VAL A 25 -2.80 -4.60 12.34
N GLY A 26 -1.80 -4.52 13.21
CA GLY A 26 -1.63 -3.42 14.17
C GLY A 26 -1.49 -2.06 13.48
N THR A 27 -0.65 -1.97 12.44
CA THR A 27 -0.51 -0.73 11.66
C THR A 27 -1.80 -0.40 10.90
N SER A 28 -2.55 -1.39 10.42
CA SER A 28 -3.83 -1.16 9.74
C SER A 28 -4.91 -0.62 10.66
N LEU A 29 -5.02 -1.16 11.87
CA LEU A 29 -5.95 -0.66 12.89
C LEU A 29 -5.55 0.75 13.35
N LEU A 30 -4.24 0.98 13.54
CA LEU A 30 -3.73 2.29 13.94
C LEU A 30 -4.02 3.36 12.88
N VAL A 31 -3.72 3.09 11.61
CA VAL A 31 -3.98 4.03 10.51
C VAL A 31 -5.48 4.22 10.29
N GLY A 32 -6.28 3.15 10.40
CA GLY A 32 -7.73 3.20 10.31
C GLY A 32 -8.40 4.03 11.41
N SER A 33 -7.73 4.24 12.55
CA SER A 33 -8.25 5.06 13.65
C SER A 33 -8.31 6.56 13.33
N PHE A 34 -7.53 7.04 12.36
CA PHE A 34 -7.52 8.45 11.99
C PHE A 34 -8.61 8.78 10.98
N PRO A 35 -9.41 9.86 11.18
CA PRO A 35 -10.39 10.31 10.20
C PRO A 35 -9.77 10.52 8.82
N SER A 36 -10.50 10.11 7.78
CA SER A 36 -10.17 10.39 6.38
C SER A 36 -9.99 11.88 6.17
N PHE A 37 -8.96 12.27 5.42
CA PHE A 37 -8.64 13.67 5.07
C PHE A 37 -8.39 14.62 6.25
N SER A 38 -7.97 14.11 7.41
CA SER A 38 -7.52 14.95 8.53
C SER A 38 -6.07 15.44 8.36
N LEU A 39 -5.74 16.58 8.96
CA LEU A 39 -4.35 17.07 9.01
C LEU A 39 -3.43 16.04 9.68
N ARG A 40 -3.92 15.37 10.73
CA ARG A 40 -3.17 14.33 11.45
C ARG A 40 -2.85 13.14 10.55
N SER A 41 -3.82 12.62 9.79
CA SER A 41 -3.56 11.50 8.87
C SER A 41 -2.57 11.89 7.78
N THR A 42 -2.67 13.12 7.26
CA THR A 42 -1.74 13.66 6.26
C THR A 42 -0.30 13.71 6.81
N LEU A 43 -0.11 14.26 8.01
CA LEU A 43 1.21 14.33 8.66
C LEU A 43 1.77 12.94 8.97
N THR A 44 0.93 12.01 9.44
CA THR A 44 1.34 10.62 9.69
C THR A 44 1.77 9.94 8.39
N MET A 45 1.03 10.14 7.29
CA MET A 45 1.35 9.57 5.98
C MET A 45 2.68 10.12 5.43
N ILE A 46 2.89 11.44 5.55
CA ILE A 46 4.14 12.09 5.15
C ILE A 46 5.30 11.60 6.01
N GLY A 47 5.13 11.54 7.34
CA GLY A 47 6.17 11.07 8.25
C GLY A 47 6.56 9.62 8.00
N LEU A 48 5.56 8.74 7.84
CA LEU A 48 5.78 7.32 7.57
C LEU A 48 6.39 7.10 6.17
N GLY A 49 5.86 7.76 5.14
CA GLY A 49 6.39 7.71 3.78
C GLY A 49 7.80 8.27 3.68
N GLY A 50 8.07 9.40 4.35
CA GLY A 50 9.40 10.00 4.44
C GLY A 50 10.40 9.09 5.17
N ALA A 51 9.99 8.44 6.27
CA ALA A 51 10.83 7.47 6.97
C ALA A 51 11.16 6.26 6.08
N PHE A 52 10.18 5.72 5.34
CA PHE A 52 10.42 4.63 4.38
C PHE A 52 11.31 5.06 3.22
N PHE A 53 11.08 6.24 2.66
CA PHE A 53 11.92 6.82 1.61
C PHE A 53 13.36 6.99 2.11
N TRP A 54 13.54 7.55 3.29
CA TRP A 54 14.85 7.71 3.93
C TRP A 54 15.53 6.36 4.17
N LEU A 55 14.82 5.36 4.67
CA LEU A 55 15.33 4.00 4.84
C LEU A 55 15.77 3.39 3.51
N GLY A 56 14.99 3.55 2.44
CA GLY A 56 15.34 3.10 1.09
C GLY A 56 16.58 3.80 0.53
N VAL A 57 16.67 5.13 0.67
CA VAL A 57 17.81 5.93 0.21
C VAL A 57 19.08 5.64 1.02
N SER A 58 18.95 5.41 2.33
CA SER A 58 20.07 5.13 3.24
C SER A 58 20.78 3.80 2.97
N ARG A 59 20.32 2.99 2.00
CA ARG A 59 20.87 1.68 1.61
C ARG A 59 20.96 0.66 2.77
N ARG A 60 20.25 0.91 3.88
CA ARG A 60 20.19 -0.01 5.03
C ARG A 60 19.31 -1.24 4.76
N MET A 61 18.65 -1.30 3.60
CA MET A 61 17.83 -2.43 3.17
C MET A 61 18.49 -3.17 2.00
N VAL A 62 18.34 -4.49 1.99
CA VAL A 62 18.75 -5.36 0.88
C VAL A 62 18.09 -4.86 -0.40
N ARG A 63 18.89 -4.48 -1.40
CA ARG A 63 18.38 -4.02 -2.69
C ARG A 63 17.92 -5.22 -3.49
N HIS A 64 16.64 -5.27 -3.82
CA HIS A 64 16.13 -6.18 -4.83
C HIS A 64 16.60 -5.72 -6.22
N PRO A 65 16.88 -6.64 -7.15
CA PRO A 65 17.22 -6.29 -8.52
C PRO A 65 16.10 -5.44 -9.11
N VAL A 66 16.47 -4.28 -9.67
CA VAL A 66 15.49 -3.39 -10.33
C VAL A 66 14.87 -4.14 -11.49
N VAL A 67 13.54 -4.21 -11.53
CA VAL A 67 12.80 -4.69 -12.69
C VAL A 67 13.09 -3.72 -13.85
N ARG A 68 13.98 -4.14 -14.76
CA ARG A 68 14.47 -3.28 -15.85
C ARG A 68 13.48 -3.11 -17.00
N HIS A 69 12.50 -4.00 -17.12
CA HIS A 69 11.52 -3.98 -18.19
C HIS A 69 10.13 -4.14 -17.62
N ILE A 70 9.28 -3.16 -17.93
CA ILE A 70 7.84 -3.24 -17.68
C ILE A 70 7.30 -4.20 -18.75
N GLY A 71 6.87 -5.39 -18.34
CA GLY A 71 6.28 -6.37 -19.25
C GLY A 71 5.04 -5.81 -19.95
N ARG A 72 4.73 -6.30 -21.16
CA ARG A 72 3.56 -5.86 -21.94
C ARG A 72 2.24 -6.03 -21.16
N GLU A 73 2.21 -6.93 -20.18
CA GLU A 73 1.09 -7.14 -19.26
C GLU A 73 0.78 -5.92 -18.39
N ALA A 74 1.76 -5.07 -18.09
CA ALA A 74 1.52 -3.84 -17.33
C ALA A 74 0.68 -2.82 -18.13
N VAL A 75 0.67 -2.90 -19.46
CA VAL A 75 -0.19 -2.05 -20.29
C VAL A 75 -1.67 -2.28 -19.97
N TRP A 76 -2.05 -3.53 -19.65
CA TRP A 76 -3.40 -3.85 -19.21
C TRP A 76 -3.78 -3.21 -17.87
N TRP A 77 -2.80 -2.81 -17.05
CA TRP A 77 -3.02 -2.04 -15.82
C TRP A 77 -3.03 -0.53 -16.06
N ILE A 78 -2.31 -0.04 -17.08
CA ILE A 78 -2.32 1.39 -17.44
C ILE A 78 -3.71 1.81 -17.91
N VAL A 79 -4.39 0.99 -18.72
CA VAL A 79 -5.72 1.30 -19.25
C VAL A 79 -6.74 1.62 -18.14
N PRO A 80 -7.01 0.76 -17.15
CA PRO A 80 -7.96 1.07 -16.08
C PRO A 80 -7.49 2.25 -15.23
N VAL A 81 -6.19 2.38 -14.96
CA VAL A 81 -5.66 3.51 -14.18
C VAL A 81 -5.94 4.84 -14.88
N VAL A 82 -5.63 4.94 -16.18
CA VAL A 82 -5.87 6.15 -16.96
C VAL A 82 -7.36 6.43 -17.10
N MET A 83 -8.18 5.40 -17.30
CA MET A 83 -9.64 5.53 -17.38
C MET A 83 -10.22 6.09 -16.07
N PHE A 84 -9.89 5.50 -14.93
CA PHE A 84 -10.37 5.96 -13.62
C PHE A 84 -9.83 7.35 -13.27
N ALA A 85 -8.56 7.63 -13.56
CA ALA A 85 -7.99 8.96 -13.35
C ALA A 85 -8.65 10.03 -14.22
N SER A 86 -8.95 9.72 -15.48
CA SER A 86 -9.64 10.64 -16.39
C SER A 86 -11.08 10.89 -15.94
N PHE A 87 -11.80 9.83 -15.54
CA PHE A 87 -13.15 9.93 -14.98
C PHE A 87 -13.16 10.82 -13.74
N GLU A 88 -12.24 10.60 -12.80
CA GLU A 88 -12.09 11.41 -11.59
C GLU A 88 -11.84 12.88 -11.94
N LEU A 89 -10.88 13.14 -12.82
CA LEU A 89 -10.48 14.49 -13.22
C LEU A 89 -11.62 15.25 -13.91
N VAL A 90 -12.35 14.59 -14.80
CA VAL A 90 -13.48 15.21 -15.52
C VAL A 90 -14.61 15.55 -14.55
N ASN A 91 -15.02 14.62 -13.69
CA ASN A 91 -16.09 14.87 -12.72
C ASN A 91 -15.70 15.92 -11.68
N PHE A 92 -14.42 15.94 -11.28
CA PHE A 92 -13.89 16.99 -10.42
C PHE A 92 -13.95 18.36 -11.12
N ALA A 93 -13.49 18.46 -12.38
CA ALA A 93 -13.51 19.70 -13.15
C ALA A 93 -14.92 20.23 -13.43
N LEU A 94 -15.90 19.34 -13.59
CA LEU A 94 -17.31 19.67 -13.77
C LEU A 94 -18.07 19.96 -12.46
N GLY A 95 -17.36 20.05 -11.33
CA GLY A 95 -17.94 20.40 -10.04
C GLY A 95 -18.82 19.28 -9.46
N SER A 96 -18.27 18.07 -9.35
CA SER A 96 -18.80 16.88 -8.66
C SER A 96 -20.19 17.05 -8.04
N THR A 97 -21.23 16.63 -8.76
CA THR A 97 -22.62 16.63 -8.27
C THR A 97 -23.12 15.21 -8.00
N PRO A 98 -24.29 15.01 -7.37
CA PRO A 98 -24.88 13.68 -7.23
C PRO A 98 -25.13 12.94 -8.56
N ALA A 99 -25.26 13.66 -9.68
CA ALA A 99 -25.42 13.06 -11.01
C ALA A 99 -24.09 12.64 -11.64
N HIS A 100 -22.98 13.28 -11.23
CA HIS A 100 -21.62 13.02 -11.70
C HIS A 100 -20.62 13.01 -10.54
N PRO A 101 -20.73 12.05 -9.61
CA PRO A 101 -19.85 12.00 -8.45
C PRO A 101 -18.43 11.58 -8.85
N THR A 102 -17.44 12.14 -8.16
CA THR A 102 -16.08 11.61 -8.18
C THR A 102 -16.03 10.23 -7.51
N LEU A 103 -15.05 9.42 -7.89
CA LEU A 103 -14.72 8.16 -7.22
C LEU A 103 -14.39 8.42 -5.74
N SER A 104 -13.73 9.54 -5.45
CA SER A 104 -13.50 9.99 -4.06
C SER A 104 -14.81 10.17 -3.29
N ALA A 105 -15.81 10.83 -3.89
CA ALA A 105 -17.13 11.00 -3.29
C ALA A 105 -17.87 9.67 -3.10
N LEU A 106 -17.73 8.73 -4.05
CA LEU A 106 -18.30 7.39 -3.93
C LEU A 106 -17.62 6.54 -2.85
N ALA A 107 -16.32 6.74 -2.63
CA ALA A 107 -15.56 6.03 -1.61
C ALA A 107 -15.80 6.57 -0.20
N ASP A 108 -16.23 7.83 -0.07
CA ASP A 108 -16.34 8.49 1.22
C ASP A 108 -17.28 7.79 2.23
N PRO A 109 -18.51 7.36 1.86
CA PRO A 109 -19.39 6.63 2.77
C PRO A 109 -18.77 5.33 3.29
N VAL A 110 -18.01 4.64 2.43
CA VAL A 110 -17.29 3.42 2.82
C VAL A 110 -16.17 3.78 3.80
N LEU A 111 -15.36 4.79 3.46
CA LEU A 111 -14.21 5.21 4.24
C LEU A 111 -14.56 5.92 5.55
N GLN A 112 -15.80 6.37 5.75
CA GLN A 112 -16.24 6.87 7.06
C GLN A 112 -16.17 5.78 8.14
N HIS A 113 -16.37 4.52 7.77
CA HIS A 113 -16.36 3.39 8.69
C HIS A 113 -14.92 2.99 9.06
N TYR A 114 -14.62 2.96 10.37
CA TYR A 114 -13.32 2.55 10.91
C TYR A 114 -12.86 1.18 10.37
N TRP A 115 -13.76 0.20 10.36
CA TRP A 115 -13.46 -1.15 9.92
C TRP A 115 -13.16 -1.24 8.43
N ALA A 116 -13.90 -0.47 7.61
CA ALA A 116 -13.66 -0.41 6.17
C ALA A 116 -12.28 0.20 5.86
N ARG A 117 -11.91 1.31 6.52
CA ARG A 117 -10.55 1.90 6.40
C ARG A 117 -9.46 0.91 6.77
N SER A 118 -9.62 0.24 7.91
CA SER A 118 -8.64 -0.73 8.41
C SER A 118 -8.49 -1.91 7.44
N ALA A 119 -9.60 -2.41 6.89
CA ALA A 119 -9.61 -3.51 5.94
C ALA A 119 -8.96 -3.12 4.60
N VAL A 120 -9.27 -1.92 4.07
CA VAL A 120 -8.66 -1.38 2.84
C VAL A 120 -7.15 -1.25 3.01
N PHE A 121 -6.70 -0.68 4.13
CA PHE A 121 -5.27 -0.50 4.39
C PHE A 121 -4.54 -1.85 4.61
N LEU A 122 -5.20 -2.80 5.27
CA LEU A 122 -4.66 -4.17 5.40
C LEU A 122 -4.53 -4.85 4.03
N GLY A 123 -5.55 -4.74 3.18
CA GLY A 123 -5.51 -5.23 1.80
C GLY A 123 -4.38 -4.58 0.99
N TRP A 124 -4.17 -3.28 1.18
CA TRP A 124 -3.09 -2.54 0.53
C TRP A 124 -1.70 -3.05 0.92
N ILE A 125 -1.41 -3.13 2.23
CA ILE A 125 -0.11 -3.61 2.73
C ILE A 125 0.13 -5.07 2.33
N THR A 126 -0.88 -5.92 2.48
CA THR A 126 -0.76 -7.35 2.14
C THR A 126 -0.57 -7.56 0.64
N GLY A 127 -1.29 -6.82 -0.20
CA GLY A 127 -1.15 -6.82 -1.65
C GLY A 127 0.24 -6.36 -2.10
N PHE A 128 0.72 -5.23 -1.57
CA PHE A 128 2.08 -4.74 -1.83
C PHE A 128 3.13 -5.78 -1.44
N TRP A 129 3.00 -6.38 -0.24
CA TRP A 129 3.93 -7.40 0.21
C TRP A 129 3.90 -8.65 -0.67
N ALA A 130 2.72 -9.09 -1.09
CA ALA A 130 2.56 -10.21 -2.02
C ALA A 130 3.21 -9.92 -3.38
N LEU A 131 3.17 -8.67 -3.85
CA LEU A 131 3.83 -8.24 -5.07
C LEU A 131 5.36 -8.24 -4.94
N VAL A 132 5.90 -7.69 -3.84
CA VAL A 132 7.35 -7.63 -3.60
C VAL A 132 7.99 -9.00 -3.36
N ARG A 133 7.21 -9.98 -2.86
CA ARG A 133 7.70 -11.34 -2.64
C ARG A 133 7.87 -12.16 -3.93
N ARG A 134 7.20 -11.77 -5.02
CA ARG A 134 7.34 -12.43 -6.33
C ARG A 134 8.66 -12.03 -6.98
#